data_AF-A0A8S4QC83-F1
#
_entry.id   AF-A0A8S4QC83-F1
#
_cell.length_a   1.000
_cell.length_b   1.000
_cell.length_c   1.000
_cell.angle_alpha   90.00
_cell.angle_beta   90.00
_cell.angle_gamma   90.00
#
_symmetry.space_group_name_H-M   'P 1'
#
loop_
_entity.id
_entity.type
_entity.pdbx_description
1 polymer ?
#
loop_
_entity_poly.entity_id
_entity_poly.type
_entity_poly.pdbx_seq_one_letter_code
_entity_poly.pdbx_strand_id
1 'polypeptide(L)'
;MQDNGFWRIRNNHELYDLFKEPNVFKTNKLLRMQRAGHVHCMDGTRAPKRLLEGTLEWRRGRGRPRGLWSDGVERDMMVLGVRSWKEAASDRLKWRNMLDQAKPGWAQRCRALMIMMMMLSDDGV
;
A
#
# COMPACT_ATOMS: atom_id res chain seq x y z
N MET A 1 -15.09 12.67 -21.79
CA MET A 1 -16.55 12.91 -21.73
C MET A 1 -16.85 13.97 -22.76
N GLN A 2 -17.91 13.82 -23.56
CA GLN A 2 -18.23 14.80 -24.58
C GLN A 2 -19.06 15.90 -23.93
N ASP A 3 -18.54 17.12 -23.93
CA ASP A 3 -19.18 18.29 -23.34
C ASP A 3 -19.27 19.34 -24.44
N ASN A 4 -20.49 19.72 -24.82
CA ASN A 4 -20.77 20.60 -25.97
C ASN A 4 -19.99 20.23 -27.26
N GLY A 5 -19.84 18.93 -27.55
CA GLY A 5 -19.15 18.45 -28.75
C GLY A 5 -17.63 18.33 -28.65
N PHE A 6 -17.00 18.77 -27.55
CA PHE A 6 -15.56 18.66 -27.33
C PHE A 6 -15.20 17.51 -26.37
N TRP A 7 -14.04 16.90 -26.60
CA TRP A 7 -13.49 15.89 -25.69
C TRP A 7 -12.77 16.56 -24.52
N ARG A 8 -13.33 16.42 -23.31
CA ARG A 8 -12.71 16.87 -22.06
C ARG A 8 -12.14 15.71 -21.25
N ILE A 9 -10.95 15.92 -20.67
CA ILE A 9 -10.36 15.06 -19.64
C ILE A 9 -11.12 15.25 -18.33
N ARG A 10 -11.53 14.15 -17.70
CA ARG A 10 -12.24 14.19 -16.42
C ARG A 10 -11.32 14.62 -15.27
N ASN A 11 -11.88 15.31 -14.30
CA ASN A 11 -11.21 15.75 -13.10
C ASN A 11 -11.11 14.60 -12.09
N ASN A 12 -10.20 14.68 -11.13
CA ASN A 12 -10.01 13.62 -10.14
C ASN A 12 -11.30 13.31 -9.34
N HIS A 13 -12.08 14.33 -8.97
CA HIS A 13 -13.35 14.14 -8.27
C HIS A 13 -14.37 13.36 -9.11
N GLU A 14 -14.53 13.72 -10.39
CA GLU A 14 -15.42 13.03 -11.33
C GLU A 14 -15.02 11.58 -11.54
N LEU A 15 -13.72 11.29 -11.55
CA LEU A 15 -13.20 9.92 -11.63
C LEU A 15 -13.51 9.14 -10.34
N TYR A 16 -13.35 9.75 -9.17
CA TYR A 16 -13.64 9.10 -7.89
C TYR A 16 -15.13 8.76 -7.75
N ASP A 17 -16.02 9.66 -8.16
CA ASP A 17 -17.47 9.44 -8.12
C ASP A 17 -17.91 8.36 -9.12
N LEU A 18 -17.28 8.32 -10.30
CA LEU A 18 -17.60 7.35 -11.35
C LEU A 18 -17.21 5.93 -10.97
N PHE A 19 -15.97 5.72 -10.53
CA PHE A 19 -15.46 4.37 -10.24
C PHE A 19 -15.86 3.89 -8.85
N LYS A 20 -16.12 4.80 -7.90
CA LYS A 20 -16.37 4.47 -6.48
C LYS A 20 -15.29 3.54 -5.89
N GLU A 21 -14.10 3.61 -6.48
CA GLU A 21 -12.97 2.75 -6.17
C GLU A 21 -12.02 3.45 -5.19
N PRO A 22 -11.17 2.67 -4.50
CA PRO A 22 -10.10 3.21 -3.68
C PRO A 22 -9.22 4.17 -4.50
N ASN A 23 -9.07 5.39 -3.99
CA ASN A 23 -8.14 6.36 -4.59
C ASN A 23 -6.73 5.73 -4.71
N VAL A 24 -6.16 5.78 -5.91
CA VAL A 24 -4.82 5.26 -6.23
C VAL A 24 -3.74 5.69 -5.24
N PHE A 25 -3.81 6.92 -4.73
CA PHE A 25 -2.88 7.40 -3.70
C PHE A 25 -2.98 6.58 -2.42
N LYS A 26 -4.21 6.24 -2.00
CA LYS A 26 -4.42 5.41 -0.82
C LYS A 26 -3.90 4.00 -1.07
N THR A 27 -4.22 3.40 -2.22
CA THR A 27 -3.71 2.07 -2.62
C THR A 27 -2.18 2.02 -2.59
N ASN A 28 -1.52 3.03 -3.15
CA ASN A 28 -0.06 3.14 -3.16
C ASN A 28 0.53 3.24 -1.75
N LYS A 29 -0.10 4.00 -0.84
CA LYS A 29 0.33 4.11 0.56
C LYS A 29 0.23 2.77 1.28
N LEU A 30 -0.87 2.04 1.12
CA LEU A 30 -1.02 0.72 1.74
C LEU A 30 0.00 -0.27 1.19
N LEU A 31 0.19 -0.34 -0.12
CA LEU A 31 1.17 -1.24 -0.73
C LEU A 31 2.58 -0.92 -0.24
N ARG A 32 2.90 0.37 -0.06
CA ARG A 32 4.16 0.81 0.53
C ARG A 32 4.33 0.26 1.94
N MET A 33 3.33 0.41 2.82
CA MET A 33 3.37 -0.10 4.19
C MET A 33 3.46 -1.64 4.21
N GLN A 34 2.69 -2.34 3.39
CA GLN A 34 2.77 -3.81 3.27
C GLN A 34 4.17 -4.28 2.85
N ARG A 35 4.75 -3.64 1.82
CA ARG A 35 6.10 -3.94 1.36
C ARG A 35 7.14 -3.61 2.44
N ALA A 36 6.95 -2.55 3.21
CA ALA A 36 7.86 -2.18 4.29
C ALA A 36 7.93 -3.26 5.38
N GLY A 37 6.78 -3.75 5.85
CA GLY A 37 6.76 -4.86 6.80
C GLY A 37 7.36 -6.13 6.22
N HIS A 38 7.07 -6.43 4.95
CA HIS A 38 7.67 -7.59 4.26
C HIS A 38 9.19 -7.48 4.17
N VAL A 39 9.73 -6.34 3.72
CA VAL A 39 11.18 -6.10 3.62
C VAL A 39 11.82 -6.14 4.99
N HIS A 40 11.20 -5.55 6.02
CA HIS A 40 11.70 -5.60 7.39
C HIS A 40 11.77 -7.03 7.95
N CYS A 41 10.83 -7.90 7.59
CA CYS A 41 10.84 -9.31 8.00
C CYS A 41 11.71 -10.23 7.14
N MET A 42 12.33 -9.72 6.07
CA MET A 42 13.25 -10.52 5.25
C MET A 42 14.53 -10.83 6.02
N ASP A 43 15.17 -11.93 5.63
CA ASP A 43 16.52 -12.24 6.07
C ASP A 43 17.52 -11.10 5.77
N GLY A 44 18.43 -10.87 6.71
CA GLY A 44 19.41 -9.78 6.69
C GLY A 44 20.38 -9.83 5.52
N THR A 45 20.59 -10.98 4.90
CA THR A 45 21.50 -11.11 3.74
C THR A 45 20.86 -10.56 2.46
N ARG A 46 19.53 -10.44 2.40
CA ARG A 46 18.81 -10.01 1.20
C ARG A 46 19.05 -8.53 0.89
N ALA A 47 19.30 -8.23 -0.38
CA ALA A 47 19.58 -6.88 -0.83
C ALA A 47 18.54 -5.82 -0.42
N PRO A 48 17.20 -6.07 -0.47
CA PRO A 48 16.21 -5.09 -0.02
C PRO A 48 16.30 -4.76 1.47
N LYS A 49 16.58 -5.76 2.31
CA LYS A 49 16.74 -5.62 3.77
C LYS A 49 18.02 -4.84 4.08
N ARG A 50 19.14 -5.21 3.44
CA ARG A 50 20.41 -4.48 3.52
C ARG A 50 20.29 -3.03 3.07
N LEU A 51 19.49 -2.74 2.04
CA LEU A 51 19.25 -1.37 1.57
C LEU A 51 18.36 -0.57 2.53
N LEU A 52 17.40 -1.23 3.18
CA LEU A 52 16.52 -0.61 4.18
C LEU A 52 17.28 -0.25 5.46
N GLU A 53 18.23 -1.09 5.89
CA GLU A 53 18.99 -0.92 7.13
C GLU A 53 20.32 -0.21 6.94
N GLY A 54 20.88 -0.28 5.73
CA GLY A 54 22.15 0.31 5.39
C GLY A 54 22.09 1.84 5.38
N THR A 55 23.14 2.45 5.93
CA THR A 55 23.38 3.88 5.79
C THR A 55 23.87 4.16 4.37
N LEU A 56 23.13 4.99 3.62
CA LEU A 56 23.60 5.48 2.33
C LEU A 56 24.55 6.66 2.56
N GLU A 57 25.85 6.38 2.56
CA GLU A 57 26.91 7.39 2.71
C GLU A 57 27.07 8.31 1.48
N TRP A 58 26.38 8.00 0.38
CA TRP A 58 26.48 8.75 -0.87
C TRP A 58 25.89 10.16 -0.78
N ARG A 59 26.70 11.15 -1.14
CA ARG A 59 26.24 12.54 -1.31
C ARG A 59 25.24 12.60 -2.47
N ARG A 60 23.98 12.89 -2.16
CA ARG A 60 22.93 12.97 -3.20
C ARG A 60 23.16 14.18 -4.11
N GLY A 61 23.10 13.96 -5.42
CA GLY A 61 23.20 15.01 -6.42
C GLY A 61 22.09 16.06 -6.31
N ARG A 62 22.32 17.23 -6.91
CA ARG A 62 21.33 18.32 -6.97
C ARG A 62 20.06 17.82 -7.69
N GLY A 63 18.89 18.21 -7.17
CA GLY A 63 17.58 17.84 -7.73
C GLY A 63 16.98 16.51 -7.24
N ARG A 64 17.79 15.58 -6.69
CA ARG A 64 17.24 14.33 -6.13
C ARG A 64 16.55 14.60 -4.79
N PRO A 65 15.30 14.16 -4.57
CA PRO A 65 14.64 14.27 -3.27
C PRO A 65 15.50 13.68 -2.15
N ARG A 66 15.60 14.42 -1.04
CA ARG A 66 16.39 14.00 0.14
C ARG A 66 15.68 12.93 0.98
N GLY A 67 14.40 12.65 0.74
CA GLY A 67 13.67 11.62 1.47
C GLY A 67 14.07 10.22 1.05
N LEU A 68 14.29 9.34 2.01
CA LEU A 68 14.34 7.89 1.81
C LEU A 68 12.94 7.34 1.59
N TRP A 69 12.87 6.15 1.01
CA TRP A 69 11.62 5.40 0.93
C TRP A 69 11.04 5.09 2.32
N SER A 70 11.90 4.80 3.29
CA SER A 70 11.53 4.62 4.71
C SER A 70 10.84 5.84 5.30
N ASP A 71 11.25 7.06 4.92
CA ASP A 71 10.61 8.30 5.40
C ASP A 71 9.18 8.45 4.84
N GLY A 72 8.91 7.83 3.68
CA GLY A 72 7.56 7.69 3.14
C GLY A 72 6.72 6.73 3.97
N VAL A 73 7.29 5.57 4.34
CA VAL A 73 6.65 4.58 5.22
C VAL A 73 6.34 5.21 6.58
N GLU A 74 7.32 5.88 7.18
CA GLU A 74 7.20 6.55 8.47
C GLU A 74 6.01 7.51 8.49
N ARG A 75 5.91 8.39 7.48
CA ARG A 75 4.79 9.34 7.36
C ARG A 75 3.45 8.64 7.18
N ASP A 76 3.40 7.59 6.36
CA ASP A 76 2.15 6.84 6.14
C ASP A 76 1.71 6.11 7.43
N MET A 77 2.65 5.58 8.22
CA MET A 77 2.39 4.91 9.50
C MET A 77 2.04 5.89 10.62
N MET A 78 2.61 7.10 10.63
CA MET A 78 2.23 8.15 11.56
C MET A 78 0.76 8.57 11.40
N VAL A 79 0.23 8.55 10.17
CA VAL A 79 -1.22 8.78 9.93
C VAL A 79 -2.08 7.69 10.59
N LEU A 80 -1.56 6.47 10.73
CA LEU A 80 -2.20 5.38 11.47
C LEU A 80 -1.88 5.38 12.97
N GLY A 81 -1.19 6.42 13.48
CA GLY A 81 -0.83 6.54 14.89
C GLY A 81 0.37 5.70 15.33
N VAL A 82 1.14 5.13 14.39
CA VAL A 82 2.28 4.26 14.70
C VAL A 82 3.59 5.02 14.52
N ARG A 83 4.33 5.20 15.62
CA ARG A 83 5.63 5.91 15.64
C ARG A 83 6.85 5.03 15.43
N SER A 84 6.80 3.76 15.85
CA SER A 84 7.89 2.80 15.63
C SER A 84 7.39 1.66 14.76
N TRP A 85 7.28 1.92 13.46
CA TRP A 85 6.70 0.94 12.55
C TRP A 85 7.57 -0.30 12.39
N LYS A 86 8.90 -0.20 12.58
CA LYS A 86 9.80 -1.37 12.56
C LYS A 86 9.50 -2.33 13.71
N GLU A 87 9.28 -1.81 14.93
CA GLU A 87 8.85 -2.63 16.07
C GLU A 87 7.48 -3.25 15.81
N ALA A 88 6.53 -2.46 15.29
CA ALA A 88 5.21 -2.96 14.93
C ALA A 88 5.26 -4.03 13.83
N ALA A 89 6.20 -3.92 12.88
CA ALA A 89 6.40 -4.86 11.79
C ALA A 89 7.09 -6.16 12.20
N SER A 90 7.81 -6.17 13.33
CA SER A 90 8.45 -7.38 13.86
C SER A 90 7.42 -8.48 14.22
N ASP A 91 6.20 -8.08 14.62
CA ASP A 91 5.06 -8.99 14.73
C ASP A 91 4.26 -8.96 13.42
N ARG A 92 4.43 -10.01 12.61
CA ARG A 92 3.79 -10.15 11.30
C ARG A 92 2.27 -10.15 11.37
N LEU A 93 1.68 -10.76 12.40
CA LEU A 93 0.23 -10.87 12.53
C LEU A 93 -0.36 -9.52 12.94
N LYS A 94 0.25 -8.88 13.93
CA LYS A 94 -0.13 -7.53 14.37
C LYS A 94 -0.01 -6.51 13.24
N TRP A 95 1.08 -6.57 12.48
CA TRP A 95 1.29 -5.72 11.30
C TRP A 95 0.21 -5.91 10.26
N ARG A 96 -0.11 -7.16 9.91
CA ARG A 96 -1.16 -7.48 8.95
C ARG A 96 -2.53 -6.98 9.41
N ASN A 97 -2.90 -7.27 10.66
CA ASN A 97 -4.20 -6.89 11.22
C ASN A 97 -4.37 -5.36 11.25
N MET A 98 -3.32 -4.63 11.61
CA MET A 98 -3.32 -3.17 11.57
C MET A 98 -3.53 -2.62 10.16
N LEU A 99 -2.81 -3.17 9.17
CA LEU A 99 -2.99 -2.76 7.78
C LEU A 99 -4.35 -3.20 7.22
N ASP A 100 -4.92 -4.31 7.69
CA ASP A 100 -6.27 -4.73 7.35
C ASP A 100 -7.34 -3.80 7.94
N GLN A 101 -7.14 -3.29 9.16
CA GLN A 101 -8.00 -2.28 9.77
C GLN A 101 -7.89 -0.90 9.09
N ALA A 102 -6.73 -0.60 8.48
CA ALA A 102 -6.53 0.62 7.69
C ALA A 102 -7.16 0.56 6.27
N LYS A 103 -7.72 -0.60 5.86
CA LYS A 103 -8.32 -0.80 4.53
C LYS A 103 -9.76 -0.30 4.30
N PRO A 104 -10.62 0.11 5.25
CA PRO A 104 -12.01 0.41 4.89
C PRO A 104 -12.09 1.74 4.11
N GLY A 105 -12.75 1.84 2.94
CA GLY A 105 -13.59 0.89 2.21
C GLY A 105 -13.01 0.33 0.90
N TRP A 106 -12.07 -0.62 0.98
CA TRP A 106 -11.46 -1.29 -0.19
C TRP A 106 -11.90 -2.74 -0.39
N ALA A 107 -12.87 -3.24 0.37
CA ALA A 107 -13.16 -4.67 0.40
C ALA A 107 -14.62 -5.06 0.69
N GLN A 108 -15.61 -4.44 0.03
CA GLN A 108 -16.95 -5.06 -0.08
C GLN A 108 -17.09 -5.93 -1.35
N ARG A 109 -16.18 -5.85 -2.33
CA ARG A 109 -16.41 -6.54 -3.63
C ARG A 109 -15.54 -7.74 -3.97
N CYS A 110 -14.40 -8.00 -3.32
CA CYS A 110 -13.55 -9.14 -3.71
C CYS A 110 -12.97 -9.97 -2.55
N ARG A 111 -13.80 -10.28 -1.54
CA ARG A 111 -13.52 -11.40 -0.61
C ARG A 111 -14.67 -12.39 -0.51
N ALA A 112 -15.92 -11.93 -0.55
CA ALA A 112 -17.09 -12.81 -0.65
C ALA A 112 -17.10 -13.62 -1.95
N LEU A 113 -16.74 -13.00 -3.10
CA LEU A 113 -16.68 -13.71 -4.38
C LEU A 113 -15.51 -14.70 -4.48
N MET A 114 -14.38 -14.46 -3.82
CA MET A 114 -13.24 -15.40 -3.88
C MET A 114 -13.48 -16.65 -3.01
N ILE A 115 -14.17 -16.50 -1.88
CA ILE A 115 -14.56 -17.65 -1.04
C ILE A 115 -15.75 -18.40 -1.67
N MET A 116 -16.74 -17.70 -2.24
CA MET A 116 -17.90 -18.33 -2.88
C MET A 116 -17.55 -19.02 -4.22
N MET A 117 -16.55 -18.51 -4.96
CA MET A 117 -16.06 -19.15 -6.20
C MET A 117 -15.10 -20.33 -5.95
N MET A 118 -14.43 -20.39 -4.80
CA MET A 118 -13.65 -21.57 -4.38
C MET A 118 -14.51 -22.67 -3.77
N MET A 119 -15.65 -22.35 -3.15
CA MET A 119 -16.54 -23.33 -2.50
C MET A 119 -17.55 -23.99 -3.45
N LEU A 120 -17.63 -23.57 -4.73
CA LEU A 120 -18.57 -24.11 -5.73
C LEU A 120 -17.88 -24.97 -6.80
N SER A 121 -16.68 -25.51 -6.54
CA SER A 121 -15.99 -26.43 -7.45
C SER A 121 -15.47 -27.71 -6.77
N ASP A 122 -16.00 -28.05 -5.60
CA ASP A 122 -15.68 -29.30 -4.89
C ASP A 122 -16.94 -30.10 -4.49
N ASP A 123 -17.94 -30.18 -5.38
CA ASP A 123 -18.97 -31.23 -5.31
C ASP A 123 -18.94 -32.02 -6.62
N GLY A 124 -17.96 -32.93 -6.69
CA GLY A 124 -18.00 -34.05 -7.61
C GLY A 124 -18.99 -35.10 -7.12
N VAL A 125 -20.05 -35.30 -7.91
CA VAL A 125 -20.70 -36.60 -8.14
C VAL A 125 -20.93 -36.71 -9.65
#